data_AF-A0A6V7IQV2-F1
#
_entry.id   AF-A0A6V7IQV2-F1
#
_cell.length_a   1.000
_cell.length_b   1.000
_cell.length_c   1.000
_cell.angle_alpha   90.00
_cell.angle_beta   90.00
_cell.angle_gamma   90.00
#
_symmetry.space_group_name_H-M   'P 1'
#
loop_
_entity.id
_entity.type
_entity.pdbx_description
1 polymer ?
#
loop_
_entity_poly.entity_id
_entity_poly.type
_entity_poly.pdbx_seq_one_letter_code
_entity_poly.pdbx_strand_id
1 'polypeptide(L)'
;MKFGDIQTLLAPKDSQGRKCGIDSEVANQSYLFFFDLTKCDITKKKCDTPQVCLDKCPESSMDFLNSSIALSTIRASIICKPGVSVSTKDISEIKGLIDQEACAPWTIESSPIVKRCFPTDFTIDFLDKFVLDKLKQSEEIIKYLAYAQGAVDTVTTT
;
A
#
# COMPACT_ATOMS: atom_id res chain seq x y z
N MET A 1 -22.05 -24.30 -21.48
CA MET A 1 -21.28 -23.11 -21.02
C MET A 1 -21.12 -23.23 -19.51
N LYS A 2 -19.89 -23.34 -19.00
CA LYS A 2 -19.66 -23.21 -17.55
C LYS A 2 -19.91 -21.74 -17.20
N PHE A 3 -20.91 -21.47 -16.37
CA PHE A 3 -21.04 -20.16 -15.74
C PHE A 3 -19.70 -19.85 -15.07
N GLY A 4 -19.04 -18.77 -15.49
CA GLY A 4 -17.77 -18.35 -14.90
C GLY A 4 -17.99 -18.12 -13.42
N ASP A 5 -17.16 -18.74 -12.59
CA ASP A 5 -17.24 -18.57 -11.15
C ASP A 5 -16.92 -17.10 -10.80
N ILE A 6 -17.94 -16.38 -10.33
CA ILE A 6 -17.83 -14.97 -9.93
C ILE A 6 -16.74 -14.78 -8.87
N GLN A 7 -16.51 -15.79 -8.01
CA GLN A 7 -15.46 -15.71 -7.00
C GLN A 7 -14.07 -15.69 -7.62
N THR A 8 -13.88 -16.41 -8.73
CA THR A 8 -12.65 -16.38 -9.52
C THR A 8 -12.46 -15.06 -10.27
N LEU A 9 -13.56 -14.40 -10.67
CA LEU A 9 -13.53 -13.10 -11.33
C LEU A 9 -13.19 -11.96 -10.35
N LEU A 10 -13.75 -12.02 -9.13
CA LEU A 10 -13.56 -10.98 -8.11
C LEU A 10 -12.27 -11.15 -7.30
N ALA A 11 -11.59 -12.29 -7.43
CA ALA A 11 -10.35 -12.58 -6.73
C ALA A 11 -9.30 -11.48 -7.00
N PRO A 12 -8.80 -10.80 -5.95
CA PRO A 12 -7.77 -9.80 -6.13
C PRO A 12 -6.45 -10.48 -6.52
N LYS A 13 -5.58 -9.71 -7.18
CA LYS A 13 -4.24 -10.14 -7.56
C LYS A 13 -3.19 -9.36 -6.80
N ASP A 14 -2.17 -10.06 -6.31
CA ASP A 14 -0.99 -9.42 -5.75
C ASP A 14 -0.09 -8.81 -6.84
N SER A 15 0.99 -8.14 -6.42
CA SER A 15 1.95 -7.52 -7.36
C SER A 15 2.70 -8.52 -8.24
N GLN A 16 2.68 -9.81 -7.93
CA GLN A 16 3.23 -10.88 -8.78
C GLN A 16 2.18 -11.46 -9.74
N GLY A 17 0.96 -10.93 -9.72
CA GLY A 17 -0.14 -11.35 -10.57
C GLY A 17 -0.90 -12.58 -10.07
N ARG A 18 -0.57 -13.08 -8.87
CA ARG A 18 -1.18 -14.28 -8.28
C ARG A 18 -2.54 -13.95 -7.70
N LYS A 19 -3.53 -14.79 -7.96
CA LYS A 19 -4.90 -14.64 -7.46
C LYS A 19 -5.00 -15.14 -6.03
N CYS A 20 -5.22 -14.22 -5.08
CA CYS A 20 -5.36 -14.52 -3.67
C CYS A 20 -6.50 -15.52 -3.43
N GLY A 21 -6.21 -16.62 -2.72
CA GLY A 21 -7.16 -17.69 -2.41
C GLY A 21 -7.46 -18.66 -3.56
N ILE A 22 -6.71 -18.59 -4.66
CA ILE A 22 -6.93 -19.43 -5.85
C ILE A 22 -5.64 -20.09 -6.34
N ASP A 23 -4.62 -19.28 -6.63
CA ASP A 23 -3.35 -19.83 -7.14
C ASP A 23 -2.64 -20.60 -6.01
N SER A 24 -1.97 -21.71 -6.36
CA SER A 24 -1.47 -22.68 -5.38
C SER A 24 -0.52 -22.08 -4.33
N GLU A 25 0.26 -21.07 -4.71
CA GLU A 25 1.20 -20.38 -3.82
C GLU A 25 0.51 -19.49 -2.77
N VAL A 26 -0.73 -19.09 -3.01
CA VAL A 26 -1.50 -18.14 -2.18
C VAL A 26 -2.92 -18.68 -1.90
N ALA A 27 -3.11 -20.00 -1.99
CA ALA A 27 -4.42 -20.64 -1.85
C ALA A 27 -5.05 -20.42 -0.47
N ASN A 28 -4.21 -20.33 0.57
CA ASN A 28 -4.64 -20.04 1.95
C ASN A 28 -4.65 -18.54 2.29
N GLN A 29 -4.27 -17.69 1.34
CA GLN A 29 -4.15 -16.26 1.51
C GLN A 29 -5.20 -15.56 0.65
N SER A 30 -6.41 -15.43 1.18
CA SER A 30 -7.57 -14.96 0.41
C SER A 30 -7.72 -13.44 0.33
N TYR A 31 -6.96 -12.66 1.12
CA TYR A 31 -7.13 -11.22 1.24
C TYR A 31 -5.97 -10.45 0.63
N LEU A 32 -6.24 -9.33 -0.03
CA LEU A 32 -5.21 -8.48 -0.61
C LEU A 32 -4.92 -7.29 0.29
N PHE A 33 -3.65 -7.13 0.66
CA PHE A 33 -3.14 -6.00 1.43
C PHE A 33 -2.31 -5.08 0.53
N PHE A 34 -2.45 -3.78 0.73
CA PHE A 34 -1.70 -2.73 0.05
C PHE A 34 -0.68 -2.17 1.03
N PHE A 35 0.60 -2.08 0.62
CA PHE A 35 1.61 -1.48 1.49
C PHE A 35 1.32 -0.01 1.76
N ASP A 36 0.70 0.67 0.79
CA ASP A 36 0.34 2.08 0.90
C ASP A 36 -0.91 2.42 0.08
N LEU A 37 -2.03 2.61 0.76
CA LEU A 37 -3.30 2.99 0.14
C LEU A 37 -3.32 4.45 -0.37
N THR A 38 -2.43 5.34 0.08
CA THR A 38 -2.41 6.75 -0.37
C THR A 38 -1.92 6.85 -1.82
N LYS A 39 -1.07 5.90 -2.24
CA LYS A 39 -0.58 5.73 -3.62
C LYS A 39 -1.65 5.21 -4.60
N CYS A 40 -2.89 5.02 -4.15
CA CYS A 40 -3.99 4.69 -5.03
C CYS A 40 -4.49 5.92 -5.82
N ASP A 41 -4.58 5.75 -7.13
CA ASP A 41 -5.26 6.62 -8.07
C ASP A 41 -6.63 6.03 -8.42
N ILE A 42 -7.67 6.61 -7.82
CA ILE A 42 -9.07 6.18 -8.01
C ILE A 42 -9.52 6.44 -9.45
N THR A 43 -9.01 7.49 -10.10
CA THR A 43 -9.39 7.84 -11.48
C THR A 43 -8.90 6.80 -12.47
N LYS A 44 -7.67 6.30 -12.25
CA LYS A 44 -7.06 5.24 -13.07
C LYS A 44 -7.35 3.83 -12.56
N LYS A 45 -8.05 3.70 -11.43
CA LYS A 45 -8.33 2.43 -10.74
C LYS A 45 -7.05 1.59 -10.52
N LYS A 46 -5.95 2.26 -10.16
CA LYS A 46 -4.63 1.66 -9.98
C LYS A 46 -4.01 2.11 -8.66
N CYS A 47 -3.28 1.23 -8.00
CA CYS A 47 -2.45 1.59 -6.85
C CYS A 47 -1.00 1.24 -7.15
N ASP A 48 -0.14 2.25 -7.20
CA ASP A 48 1.29 2.09 -7.48
C ASP A 48 2.04 1.79 -6.18
N THR A 49 1.70 0.66 -5.57
CA THR A 49 2.26 0.17 -4.31
C THR A 49 2.32 -1.36 -4.35
N PRO A 50 3.29 -1.99 -3.65
CA PRO A 50 3.26 -3.43 -3.48
C PRO A 50 1.96 -3.91 -2.85
N GLN A 51 1.47 -5.01 -3.37
CA GLN A 51 0.26 -5.68 -2.95
C GLN A 51 0.61 -7.13 -2.69
N VAL A 52 0.17 -7.67 -1.55
CA VAL A 52 0.45 -9.06 -1.15
C VAL A 52 -0.82 -9.75 -0.67
N CYS A 53 -0.90 -11.06 -0.91
CA CYS A 53 -1.97 -11.88 -0.37
C CYS A 53 -1.69 -12.22 1.11
N LEU A 54 -2.71 -12.12 1.95
CA LEU A 54 -2.71 -12.48 3.37
C LEU A 54 -3.81 -13.50 3.68
N ASP A 55 -3.60 -14.28 4.73
CA ASP A 55 -4.60 -15.18 5.32
C ASP A 55 -5.69 -14.40 6.08
N LYS A 56 -5.34 -13.26 6.69
CA LYS A 56 -6.25 -12.35 7.37
C LYS A 56 -5.80 -10.89 7.21
N CYS A 57 -6.74 -9.95 7.25
CA CYS A 57 -6.41 -8.53 7.31
C CYS A 57 -5.81 -8.15 8.68
N PRO A 58 -4.91 -7.15 8.74
CA PRO A 58 -4.34 -6.67 10.00
C PRO A 58 -5.40 -6.30 11.05
N GLU A 59 -5.22 -6.79 12.27
CA GLU A 59 -6.12 -6.52 13.40
C GLU A 59 -5.65 -5.35 14.27
N SER A 60 -4.49 -4.77 13.97
CA SER A 60 -3.96 -3.62 14.69
C SER A 60 -3.12 -2.73 13.79
N SER A 61 -3.16 -1.43 14.10
CA SER A 61 -2.35 -0.42 13.43
C SER A 61 -0.96 -0.34 14.06
N MET A 62 0.08 -0.36 13.25
CA MET A 62 1.47 -0.23 13.69
C MET A 62 2.27 0.62 12.70
N ASP A 63 3.06 1.56 13.21
CA ASP A 63 4.00 2.35 12.41
C ASP A 63 5.42 1.86 12.69
N PHE A 64 5.98 1.06 11.78
CA PHE A 64 7.27 0.41 11.97
C PHE A 64 8.46 1.36 11.80
N LEU A 65 8.23 2.59 11.35
CA LEU A 65 9.24 3.65 11.30
C LEU A 65 9.35 4.40 12.63
N ASN A 66 8.42 4.18 13.58
CA ASN A 66 8.47 4.76 14.91
C ASN A 66 9.41 3.95 15.84
N SER A 67 10.35 4.65 16.48
CA SER A 67 11.42 4.06 17.29
C SER A 67 10.98 3.45 18.63
N SER A 68 9.70 3.54 19.01
CA SER A 68 9.21 3.06 20.32
C SER A 68 8.79 1.58 20.34
N ILE A 69 8.81 0.89 19.20
CA ILE A 69 8.31 -0.50 19.07
C ILE A 69 9.46 -1.49 19.28
N ALA A 70 9.24 -2.51 20.10
CA ALA A 70 10.21 -3.57 20.29
C ALA A 70 10.46 -4.36 19.00
N LEU A 71 11.73 -4.64 18.69
CA LEU A 71 12.12 -5.37 17.47
C LEU A 71 11.43 -6.73 17.32
N SER A 72 11.18 -7.44 18.43
CA SER A 72 10.41 -8.69 18.43
C SER A 72 8.99 -8.51 17.90
N THR A 73 8.33 -7.42 18.30
CA THR A 73 6.99 -7.06 17.82
C THR A 73 7.02 -6.68 16.35
N ILE A 74 8.02 -5.89 15.92
CA ILE A 74 8.19 -5.55 14.49
C ILE A 74 8.32 -6.83 13.66
N ARG A 75 9.21 -7.75 14.04
CA ARG A 75 9.43 -9.01 13.32
C ARG A 75 8.21 -9.91 13.27
N ALA A 76 7.34 -9.85 14.28
CA ALA A 76 6.13 -10.67 14.35
C ALA A 76 4.97 -10.11 13.51
N SER A 77 4.93 -8.79 13.29
CA SER A 77 3.77 -8.11 12.73
C SER A 77 4.04 -7.43 11.38
N ILE A 78 5.29 -7.20 11.01
CA ILE A 78 5.63 -6.56 9.74
C ILE A 78 5.26 -7.45 8.57
N ILE A 79 4.62 -6.84 7.57
CA ILE A 79 4.17 -7.53 6.36
C ILE A 79 5.19 -7.24 5.26
N CYS A 80 5.70 -8.30 4.64
CA CYS A 80 6.70 -8.19 3.58
C CYS A 80 6.29 -8.94 2.32
N LYS A 81 6.99 -8.64 1.21
CA LYS A 81 6.84 -9.37 -0.04
C LYS A 81 7.19 -10.85 0.15
N PRO A 82 6.61 -11.76 -0.65
CA PRO A 82 6.96 -13.18 -0.62
C PRO A 82 8.47 -13.39 -0.78
N GLY A 83 9.04 -14.27 0.05
CA GLY A 83 10.48 -14.57 0.05
C GLY A 83 11.35 -13.61 0.90
N VAL A 84 10.78 -12.53 1.44
CA VAL A 84 11.49 -11.61 2.34
C VAL A 84 11.30 -12.05 3.79
N SER A 85 12.41 -12.34 4.48
CA SER A 85 12.41 -12.73 5.90
C SER A 85 13.06 -11.65 6.77
N VAL A 86 12.41 -11.36 7.90
CA VAL A 86 12.86 -10.38 8.90
C VAL A 86 13.31 -11.01 10.21
N SER A 87 13.21 -12.33 10.37
CA SER A 87 13.37 -13.02 11.67
C SER A 87 14.73 -12.79 12.34
N THR A 88 15.79 -12.62 11.54
CA THR A 88 17.16 -12.35 12.00
C THR A 88 17.59 -10.90 11.80
N LYS A 89 16.74 -10.06 11.19
CA LYS A 89 17.10 -8.71 10.75
C LYS A 89 17.05 -7.69 11.87
N ASP A 90 18.08 -6.86 12.01
CA ASP A 90 18.05 -5.74 12.96
C ASP A 90 17.15 -4.59 12.47
N ILE A 91 17.00 -3.55 13.29
CA ILE A 91 16.13 -2.40 12.97
C ILE A 91 16.61 -1.69 11.69
N SER A 92 17.92 -1.56 11.50
CA SER A 92 18.49 -0.88 10.33
C SER A 92 18.25 -1.68 9.05
N GLU A 93 18.40 -3.00 9.11
CA GLU A 93 18.10 -3.89 7.99
C GLU A 93 16.60 -3.90 7.65
N ILE A 94 15.72 -3.93 8.66
CA ILE A 94 14.26 -3.84 8.45
C ILE A 94 13.90 -2.50 7.80
N LYS A 95 14.49 -1.40 8.27
CA LYS A 95 14.29 -0.09 7.64
C LYS A 95 14.73 -0.08 6.18
N GLY A 96 15.87 -0.69 5.86
CA GLY A 96 16.31 -0.85 4.48
C GLY A 96 15.33 -1.66 3.62
N LEU A 97 14.68 -2.68 4.18
CA LEU A 97 13.62 -3.43 3.50
C LEU A 97 12.36 -2.58 3.28
N ILE A 98 12.00 -1.70 4.21
CA ILE A 98 10.90 -0.75 4.05
C ILE A 98 11.22 0.25 2.94
N ASP A 99 12.43 0.83 2.94
CA ASP A 99 12.88 1.81 1.96
C ASP A 99 12.91 1.24 0.53
N GLN A 100 13.18 -0.06 0.39
CA GLN A 100 13.15 -0.79 -0.89
C GLN A 100 11.75 -1.31 -1.27
N GLU A 101 10.71 -0.91 -0.54
CA GLU A 101 9.34 -1.41 -0.67
C GLU A 101 9.26 -2.95 -0.60
N ALA A 102 10.20 -3.60 0.08
CA ALA A 102 10.22 -5.03 0.33
C ALA A 102 9.34 -5.39 1.54
N CYS A 103 9.19 -4.47 2.48
CA CYS A 103 8.26 -4.56 3.61
C CYS A 103 7.38 -3.31 3.70
N ALA A 104 6.20 -3.47 4.30
CA ALA A 104 5.27 -2.37 4.52
C ALA A 104 5.81 -1.44 5.62
N PRO A 105 5.77 -0.11 5.44
CA PRO A 105 6.22 0.85 6.45
C PRO A 105 5.29 0.90 7.67
N TRP A 106 4.02 0.56 7.48
CA TRP A 106 3.01 0.48 8.54
C TRP A 106 1.97 -0.57 8.21
N THR A 107 1.24 -1.02 9.22
CA THR A 107 -0.05 -1.71 9.09
C THR A 107 -1.15 -0.82 9.65
N ILE A 108 -2.34 -0.91 9.07
CA ILE A 108 -3.53 -0.25 9.59
C ILE A 108 -4.56 -1.33 9.85
N GLU A 109 -5.18 -1.29 11.03
CA GLU A 109 -6.31 -2.16 11.36
C GLU A 109 -7.37 -2.06 10.27
N SER A 110 -7.76 -3.22 9.72
CA SER A 110 -8.57 -3.27 8.52
C SER A 110 -9.49 -4.46 8.48
N SER A 111 -10.57 -4.30 7.71
CA SER A 111 -11.56 -5.34 7.44
C SER A 111 -11.62 -5.64 5.94
N PRO A 112 -11.98 -6.88 5.57
CA PRO A 112 -12.05 -7.26 4.18
C PRO A 112 -13.30 -6.69 3.50
N ILE A 113 -13.11 -5.92 2.43
CA ILE A 113 -14.15 -5.49 1.49
C ILE A 113 -13.83 -6.10 0.12
N VAL A 114 -14.67 -7.02 -0.37
CA VAL A 114 -14.43 -7.76 -1.61
C VAL A 114 -13.00 -8.34 -1.64
N LYS A 115 -12.64 -9.06 -0.56
CA LYS A 115 -11.32 -9.68 -0.35
C LYS A 115 -10.13 -8.70 -0.34
N ARG A 116 -10.33 -7.39 -0.18
CA ARG A 116 -9.27 -6.38 -0.04
C ARG A 116 -9.31 -5.79 1.36
N CYS A 117 -8.16 -5.66 2.00
CA CYS A 117 -8.08 -5.07 3.33
C CYS A 117 -8.23 -3.55 3.24
N PHE A 118 -9.32 -3.04 3.80
CA PHE A 118 -9.60 -1.60 3.89
C PHE A 118 -9.66 -1.19 5.36
N PRO A 119 -9.09 -0.04 5.74
CA PRO A 119 -9.15 0.48 7.09
C PRO A 119 -10.58 0.51 7.61
N THR A 120 -10.77 -0.02 8.82
CA THR A 120 -12.05 0.06 9.54
C THR A 120 -12.20 1.39 10.25
N ASP A 121 -11.08 1.93 10.71
CA ASP A 121 -11.01 3.20 11.41
C ASP A 121 -10.46 4.28 10.48
N PHE A 122 -11.36 5.11 9.93
CA PHE A 122 -11.01 6.33 9.20
C PHE A 122 -10.76 7.47 10.18
N THR A 123 -9.96 7.24 11.22
CA THR A 123 -9.52 8.29 12.14
C THR A 123 -8.90 9.46 11.36
N ILE A 124 -8.90 10.63 12.01
CA ILE A 124 -8.27 11.84 11.49
C ILE A 124 -6.84 11.56 11.04
N ASP A 125 -6.08 10.70 11.72
CA ASP A 125 -4.71 10.34 11.32
C ASP A 125 -4.61 9.64 9.95
N PHE A 126 -5.52 8.69 9.65
CA PHE A 126 -5.56 8.03 8.34
C PHE A 126 -6.01 9.02 7.25
N LEU A 127 -7.04 9.81 7.56
CA LEU A 127 -7.54 10.86 6.67
C LEU A 127 -6.47 11.93 6.40
N ASP A 128 -5.73 12.37 7.42
CA ASP A 128 -4.66 13.35 7.31
C ASP A 128 -3.54 12.80 6.43
N LYS A 129 -3.10 11.54 6.61
CA LYS A 129 -2.11 10.94 5.71
C LYS A 129 -2.60 10.92 4.25
N PHE A 130 -3.85 10.51 4.00
CA PHE A 130 -4.42 10.48 2.66
C PHE A 130 -4.58 11.89 2.07
N VAL A 131 -5.11 12.82 2.84
CA VAL A 131 -5.36 14.22 2.45
C VAL A 131 -4.03 14.93 2.22
N LEU A 132 -3.05 14.82 3.12
CA LEU A 132 -1.72 15.41 2.98
C LEU A 132 -1.02 14.91 1.71
N ASP A 133 -1.08 13.62 1.40
CA ASP A 133 -0.48 13.11 0.17
C ASP A 133 -1.17 13.65 -1.09
N LYS A 134 -2.51 13.75 -1.10
CA LYS A 134 -3.23 14.39 -2.21
C LYS A 134 -2.94 15.89 -2.31
N LEU A 135 -2.77 16.59 -1.19
CA LEU A 135 -2.36 17.99 -1.15
C LEU A 135 -0.94 18.18 -1.71
N LYS A 136 0.02 17.33 -1.32
CA LYS A 136 1.39 17.34 -1.86
C LYS A 136 1.40 17.10 -3.37
N GLN A 137 0.62 16.14 -3.86
CA GLN A 137 0.49 15.90 -5.30
C GLN A 137 -0.05 17.14 -6.04
N SER A 138 -0.98 17.86 -5.41
CA SER A 138 -1.53 19.10 -5.96
C SER A 138 -0.50 20.24 -5.96
N GLU A 139 0.36 20.33 -4.93
CA GLU A 139 1.43 21.32 -4.84
C GLU A 139 2.45 21.18 -5.98
N GLU A 140 2.87 19.95 -6.30
CA GLU A 140 3.79 19.69 -7.42
C GLU A 140 3.17 20.05 -8.78
N ILE A 141 1.87 19.79 -8.98
CA ILE A 141 1.15 20.22 -10.17
C ILE A 141 1.09 21.76 -10.23
N ILE A 142 0.79 22.43 -9.11
CA ILE A 142 0.74 23.89 -9.04
C ILE A 142 2.12 24.50 -9.36
N LYS A 143 3.21 23.95 -8.83
CA LYS A 143 4.58 24.40 -9.15
C LYS A 143 4.87 24.25 -10.64
N TYR A 144 4.51 23.12 -11.24
CA TYR A 144 4.69 22.89 -12.67
C TYR A 144 3.88 23.87 -13.53
N LEU A 145 2.61 24.11 -13.16
CA LEU A 145 1.76 25.08 -13.84
C LEU A 145 2.25 26.52 -13.67
N ALA A 146 2.73 26.90 -12.48
CA ALA A 146 3.32 28.20 -12.23
C ALA A 146 4.62 28.41 -13.03
N TYR A 147 5.45 27.37 -13.13
CA TYR A 147 6.64 27.38 -13.99
C TYR A 147 6.26 27.53 -15.48
N ALA A 148 5.28 26.74 -15.95
CA ALA A 148 4.79 26.83 -17.31
C ALA A 148 4.19 28.21 -17.62
N GLN A 149 3.44 28.80 -16.68
CA GLN A 149 2.90 30.15 -16.81
C GLN A 149 4.02 31.19 -16.91
N GLY A 150 5.03 31.14 -16.04
CA GLY A 150 6.18 32.05 -16.11
C GLY A 150 6.96 31.94 -17.43
N ALA A 151 7.07 30.73 -17.99
CA ALA A 151 7.68 30.50 -19.30
C ALA A 151 6.81 31.03 -20.46
N VAL A 152 5.48 30.93 -20.35
CA VAL A 152 4.55 31.52 -21.32
C VAL A 152 4.61 33.04 -21.27
N ASP A 153 4.61 33.63 -20.07
CA ASP A 153 4.63 35.09 -19.86
C ASP A 153 5.90 35.75 -20.40
N THR A 154 7.04 35.04 -20.36
CA THR A 154 8.32 35.52 -20.94
C THR A 154 8.34 35.43 -22.47
N VAL A 155 7.60 34.51 -23.07
CA VAL A 155 7.50 34.37 -24.53
C VAL A 155 6.48 35.34 -25.13
N THR A 156 5.41 35.69 -24.41
CA THR A 156 4.38 36.66 -24.87
C THR A 156 4.73 38.13 -24.64
N THR A 157 5.80 38.44 -23.88
CA THR A 157 6.31 39.81 -23.70
C THR A 157 7.45 40.20 -24.67
N THR A 158 7.77 39.34 -25.65
CA THR A 158 8.69 39.64 -26.76
C THR A 158 7.92 39.78 -28.07
#